data_AF-A0A534KFX4-F1
#
_entry.id   AF-A0A534KFX4-F1
#
_cell.length_a   1.000
_cell.length_b   1.000
_cell.length_c   1.000
_cell.angle_alpha   90.00
_cell.angle_beta   90.00
_cell.angle_gamma   90.00
#
_symmetry.space_group_name_H-M   'P 1'
#
loop_
_entity.id
_entity.type
_entity.pdbx_description
1 polymer ?
#
loop_
_entity_poly.entity_id
_entity_poly.type
_entity_poly.pdbx_seq_one_letter_code
_entity_poly.pdbx_strand_id
1 'polypeptide(L)'
;MIGGGVRLHGWIIDAYGDYDRDSMVLWLWNEWGVHRIEDPRIVPTFFLHAPPSDLPAIRRRIEILDDVKEVREVSRRIALEDDEPRPVL
;
A
#
# COMPACT_ATOMS: atom_id res chain seq x y z
N MET A 1 -16.78 20.39 0.18
CA MET A 1 -15.86 20.93 1.20
C MET A 1 -14.89 19.83 1.59
N ILE A 2 -13.60 19.99 1.30
CA ILE A 2 -12.57 19.00 1.62
C ILE A 2 -12.23 19.17 3.11
N GLY A 3 -12.39 18.11 3.89
CA GLY A 3 -12.45 18.11 5.36
C GLY A 3 -11.22 18.72 6.04
N GLY A 4 -11.47 19.58 7.02
CA GLY A 4 -10.47 20.00 8.00
C GLY A 4 -10.08 18.82 8.89
N GLY A 5 -9.09 18.05 8.47
CA GLY A 5 -8.51 17.00 9.30
C GLY A 5 -7.83 17.62 10.52
N VAL A 6 -8.17 17.14 11.71
CA VAL A 6 -7.42 17.41 12.94
C VAL A 6 -5.97 16.98 12.71
N ARG A 7 -5.02 17.91 12.79
CA ARG A 7 -3.59 17.56 12.76
C ARG A 7 -3.23 16.89 14.08
N LEU A 8 -3.15 15.57 14.04
CA LEU A 8 -2.69 14.77 15.17
C LEU A 8 -1.17 14.59 15.06
N HIS A 9 -0.44 15.01 16.08
CA HIS A 9 1.01 14.84 16.19
C HIS A 9 1.33 13.92 17.35
N GLY A 10 2.35 13.07 17.22
CA GLY A 10 2.73 12.09 18.24
C GLY A 10 3.69 11.02 17.71
N TRP A 11 3.91 9.99 18.52
CA TRP A 11 4.76 8.85 18.20
C TRP A 11 3.91 7.63 17.86
N ILE A 12 4.29 6.93 16.79
CA ILE A 12 3.66 5.66 16.43
C ILE A 12 4.05 4.61 17.48
N ILE A 13 3.05 3.99 18.09
CA ILE A 13 3.24 2.90 19.07
C ILE A 13 3.13 1.56 18.37
N ASP A 14 2.11 1.41 17.52
CA ASP A 14 1.78 0.16 16.84
C ASP A 14 0.99 0.45 15.56
N ALA A 15 1.09 -0.46 14.59
CA ALA A 15 0.37 -0.41 13.32
C ALA A 15 0.06 -1.82 12.84
N TYR A 16 -1.21 -2.10 12.53
CA TYR A 16 -1.65 -3.41 12.05
C TYR A 16 -2.83 -3.30 11.08
N GLY A 17 -3.01 -4.32 10.25
CA GLY A 17 -4.20 -4.49 9.43
C GLY A 17 -5.33 -5.10 10.26
N ASP A 18 -6.49 -4.44 10.29
CA ASP A 18 -7.74 -5.00 10.78
C ASP A 18 -8.46 -5.67 9.60
N TYR A 19 -8.32 -6.99 9.52
CA TYR A 19 -8.85 -7.81 8.42
C TYR A 19 -10.38 -7.90 8.41
N ASP A 20 -11.03 -7.74 9.57
CA ASP A 20 -12.50 -7.77 9.63
C ASP A 20 -13.11 -6.48 9.06
N ARG A 21 -12.39 -5.36 9.19
CA ARG A 21 -12.82 -4.03 8.73
C ARG A 21 -12.17 -3.56 7.43
N ASP A 22 -11.28 -4.37 6.86
CA ASP A 22 -10.46 -4.01 5.69
C ASP A 22 -9.81 -2.62 5.83
N SER A 23 -9.10 -2.42 6.95
CA SER A 23 -8.49 -1.12 7.26
C SER A 23 -7.13 -1.24 7.92
N MET A 24 -6.30 -0.22 7.79
CA MET A 24 -5.09 -0.09 8.59
C MET A 24 -5.38 0.69 9.87
N VAL A 25 -4.98 0.13 11.00
CA VAL A 25 -5.07 0.76 12.31
C VAL A 25 -3.69 1.27 12.72
N LEU A 26 -3.63 2.52 13.18
CA LEU A 26 -2.45 3.14 13.75
C LEU A 26 -2.76 3.62 15.16
N TRP A 27 -1.90 3.26 16.11
CA TRP A 27 -1.91 3.81 17.46
C TRP A 27 -0.85 4.89 17.61
N LEU A 28 -1.28 6.07 18.02
CA LEU A 28 -0.42 7.24 18.22
C LEU A 28 -0.46 7.67 19.69
N TRP A 29 0.70 7.90 20.29
CA TRP A 29 0.81 8.53 21.61
C TRP A 29 1.22 9.99 21.51
N ASN A 30 0.59 10.87 22.28
CA ASN A 30 1.02 12.26 22.45
C ASN A 30 0.70 12.79 23.86
N GLU A 31 0.88 14.09 24.08
CA GLU A 31 0.65 14.75 25.38
C GLU A 31 -0.79 14.62 25.90
N TRP A 32 -1.75 14.35 25.02
CA TRP A 32 -3.16 14.10 25.37
C TRP A 32 -3.50 12.62 25.54
N GLY A 33 -2.51 11.73 25.41
CA GLY A 33 -2.65 10.29 25.62
C GLY A 33 -2.59 9.47 24.32
N VAL A 34 -3.27 8.34 24.32
CA VAL A 34 -3.27 7.36 23.22
C VAL A 34 -4.46 7.61 22.29
N HIS A 35 -4.19 7.65 20.99
CA HIS A 35 -5.16 7.91 19.93
C HIS A 35 -5.16 6.77 18.93
N ARG A 36 -6.35 6.37 18.48
CA ARG A 36 -6.52 5.36 17.44
C ARG A 36 -6.93 6.02 16.13
N ILE A 37 -6.21 5.73 15.06
CA ILE A 37 -6.53 6.16 13.70
C ILE A 37 -6.83 4.93 12.87
N GLU A 38 -7.97 4.93 12.17
CA GLU A 38 -8.31 3.92 11.16
C GLU A 38 -8.23 4.58 9.77
N ASP A 39 -7.51 3.94 8.84
CA ASP A 39 -7.51 4.31 7.43
C ASP A 39 -8.04 3.15 6.57
N PRO A 40 -9.30 3.22 6.09
CA PRO A 40 -9.89 2.20 5.22
C PRO A 40 -9.44 2.34 3.76
N ARG A 41 -8.54 3.28 3.45
CA ARG A 41 -8.09 3.52 2.07
C ARG A 41 -6.77 2.85 1.76
N ILE A 42 -6.04 2.40 2.80
CA ILE A 42 -4.78 1.69 2.60
C ILE A 42 -5.10 0.28 2.13
N VAL A 43 -4.61 -0.06 0.94
CA VAL A 43 -4.72 -1.39 0.35
C VAL A 43 -3.33 -2.03 0.28
N PRO A 44 -3.17 -3.30 0.71
CA PRO A 44 -1.91 -4.02 0.52
C PRO A 44 -1.50 -4.01 -0.95
N THR A 45 -0.28 -3.57 -1.21
CA THR A 45 0.28 -3.47 -2.56
C THR A 45 1.65 -4.11 -2.57
N PHE A 46 1.96 -4.87 -3.61
CA PHE A 46 3.27 -5.46 -3.83
C PHE A 46 3.70 -5.25 -5.28
N PHE A 47 5.00 -5.41 -5.55
CA PHE A 47 5.53 -5.36 -6.90
C PHE A 47 5.84 -6.76 -7.40
N LEU A 48 5.55 -7.02 -8.67
CA LEU A 48 5.95 -8.24 -9.36
C LEU A 48 6.95 -7.91 -10.46
N HIS A 49 8.14 -8.50 -10.34
CA HIS A 49 9.16 -8.48 -11.38
C HIS A 49 9.16 -9.81 -12.14
N ALA A 50 9.10 -9.73 -13.47
CA ALA A 50 9.21 -10.86 -14.39
C ALA A 50 9.82 -10.38 -15.72
N PRO A 51 10.22 -11.28 -16.63
CA PRO A 51 10.61 -10.91 -17.98
C PRO A 51 9.53 -10.04 -18.65
N PRO A 52 9.89 -8.95 -19.36
CA PRO A 52 8.90 -8.05 -19.98
C PRO A 52 7.91 -8.74 -20.92
N SER A 53 8.33 -9.84 -21.58
CA SER A 53 7.47 -10.68 -22.41
C SER A 53 6.31 -11.33 -21.65
N ASP A 54 6.49 -11.55 -20.35
CA ASP A 54 5.57 -12.33 -19.52
C ASP A 54 4.57 -11.42 -18.78
N LEU A 55 4.92 -10.15 -18.57
CA LEU A 55 4.09 -9.17 -17.85
C LEU A 55 2.66 -9.07 -18.41
N PRO A 56 2.41 -9.02 -19.74
CA PRO A 56 1.03 -8.96 -20.26
C PRO A 56 0.20 -10.21 -19.91
N ALA A 57 0.82 -11.39 -19.90
CA ALA A 57 0.14 -12.64 -19.57
C ALA A 57 -0.10 -12.77 -18.06
N ILE A 58 0.83 -12.31 -17.24
CA ILE A 58 0.68 -12.26 -15.77
C ILE A 58 -0.41 -11.27 -15.40
N ARG A 59 -0.39 -10.05 -15.95
CA ARG A 59 -1.41 -9.02 -15.75
C ARG A 59 -2.82 -9.57 -15.99
N ARG A 60 -3.07 -10.19 -17.13
CA ARG A 60 -4.38 -10.79 -17.47
C ARG A 60 -4.85 -11.85 -16.47
N ARG A 61 -3.91 -12.62 -15.88
CA ARG A 61 -4.24 -13.65 -14.88
C ARG A 61 -4.55 -13.05 -13.51
N ILE A 62 -3.94 -11.92 -13.18
CA ILE A 62 -4.17 -11.22 -11.90
C ILE A 62 -5.48 -10.41 -11.97
N GLU A 63 -5.76 -9.76 -13.10
CA GLU A 63 -6.97 -8.93 -13.31
C GLU A 63 -8.30 -9.68 -13.18
N ILE A 64 -8.29 -11.02 -13.26
CA ILE A 64 -9.48 -11.86 -13.10
C ILE A 64 -9.69 -12.36 -11.66
N LEU A 65 -8.78 -12.04 -10.74
CA LEU A 65 -8.91 -12.42 -9.34
C LEU A 65 -9.82 -11.43 -8.62
N ASP A 66 -10.86 -11.93 -7.95
CA ASP A 66 -11.88 -11.09 -7.30
C ASP A 66 -11.29 -10.18 -6.19
N ASP A 67 -10.23 -10.63 -5.53
CA ASP A 67 -9.58 -9.90 -4.42
C ASP A 67 -8.58 -8.83 -4.89
N VAL A 68 -8.35 -8.69 -6.21
CA VAL A 68 -7.43 -7.69 -6.75
C VAL A 68 -8.16 -6.43 -7.17
N LYS A 69 -7.90 -5.35 -6.43
CA LYS A 69 -8.51 -4.04 -6.69
C LYS A 69 -7.95 -3.34 -7.94
N GLU A 70 -6.65 -3.45 -8.18
CA GLU A 70 -5.96 -2.75 -9.27
C GLU A 70 -4.70 -3.51 -9.70
N VAL A 71 -4.42 -3.50 -11.00
CA VAL A 71 -3.14 -3.93 -11.57
C VAL A 71 -2.63 -2.84 -12.50
N ARG A 72 -1.40 -2.35 -12.27
CA ARG A 72 -0.79 -1.29 -13.06
C ARG A 72 0.69 -1.55 -13.29
N GLU A 73 1.18 -1.17 -14.45
CA GLU A 73 2.62 -1.18 -14.70
C GLU A 73 3.24 0.11 -14.18
N VAL A 74 4.33 0.00 -13.42
CA VAL A 74 5.12 1.13 -12.93
C VAL A 74 6.61 0.89 -13.15
N SER A 75 7.38 1.98 -13.23
CA SER A 75 8.84 1.89 -13.34
C SER A 75 9.48 1.96 -11.95
N ARG A 76 10.28 0.93 -11.60
CA ARG A 76 10.94 0.79 -10.29
C ARG A 76 12.35 0.20 -10.44
N ARG A 77 13.26 0.58 -9.55
CA ARG A 77 14.52 -0.15 -9.32
C ARG A 77 14.18 -1.38 -8.48
N ILE A 78 14.64 -2.56 -8.88
CA ILE A 78 14.28 -3.83 -8.25
C ILE A 78 15.42 -4.38 -7.37
N ALA A 79 16.64 -3.90 -7.60
CA ALA A 79 17.81 -4.18 -6.79
C ALA A 79 18.56 -2.88 -6.43
N LEU A 80 19.40 -2.93 -5.39
CA LEU A 80 20.14 -1.75 -4.91
C LEU A 80 21.20 -1.29 -5.92
N GLU A 81 21.72 -2.24 -6.70
CA GLU A 81 22.72 -2.08 -7.74
C GLU A 81 22.15 -1.68 -9.10
N ASP A 82 20.83 -1.64 -9.28
CA ASP A 82 20.25 -1.23 -10.55
C ASP A 82 20.50 0.25 -10.80
N ASP A 83 21.14 0.59 -11.91
CA ASP A 83 21.31 1.98 -12.34
C ASP A 83 20.02 2.56 -12.98
N GLU A 84 19.24 1.70 -13.64
CA GLU A 84 18.01 2.08 -14.36
C GLU A 84 16.78 1.34 -13.83
N PRO A 85 15.63 2.03 -13.73
CA PRO A 85 14.38 1.40 -13.33
C PRO A 85 13.81 0.56 -14.49
N ARG A 86 13.11 -0.52 -14.15
CA ARG A 86 12.48 -1.45 -15.10
C ARG A 86 10.97 -1.52 -14.86
N PRO A 87 10.19 -1.96 -15.88
CA PRO A 87 8.76 -2.21 -15.69
C PRO A 87 8.52 -3.31 -14.66
N VAL A 88 7.62 -3.04 -13.71
CA VAL A 88 7.05 -4.01 -12.76
C VAL A 88 5.53 -3.83 -12.74
N LEU A 89 4.81 -4.90 -12.39
CA LEU A 89 3.39 -4.82 -12.02
C LEU A 89 3.26 -4.46 -10.54
#